data_AF-A0A257QNQ6-F1
#
_entry.id   AF-A0A257QNQ6-F1
#
_cell.length_a   1.000
_cell.length_b   1.000
_cell.length_c   1.000
_cell.angle_alpha   90.00
_cell.angle_beta   90.00
_cell.angle_gamma   90.00
#
_symmetry.space_group_name_H-M   'P 1'
#
loop_
_entity.id
_entity.type
_entity.pdbx_description
1 polymer ?
#
loop_
_entity_poly.entity_id
_entity_poly.type
_entity_poly.pdbx_seq_one_letter_code
_entity_poly.pdbx_strand_id
1 'polypeptide(L)'
;MGSYSWNGTSGDWATNTNWTGGIPNSSTADVTIEAGGTYNVTIAAGESFTADSVTLANYSVNFDLIGSLDLLGSLASFNFSGSVFDLAGTISGGTFNIDTGTLVDQGGVIATQNFALGNQQYLDLNGNTLTLGHSAQLNGYIVGNGSAGNEILVTGKADLSTSYFGGQAILVDAGIVSQDAYILVGTAAGDTGGLVIDAGATYALVSDAYIQSNGTANISNAGLLEKTANVGESYIDGNFTNTGTIAVNQGTLDVRYGNDQLAGTITGPGLFGISAGANATLDSGLVINVATFNIVNGNATLGSSFDLTDAVSLIGSGDIYLNGHNLTLAGPAALEGTLTGP
;
A
#
# COMPACT_ATOMS: atom_id res chain seq x y z
N MET A 1 -31.77 -8.61 18.49
CA MET A 1 -30.49 -7.95 18.82
C MET A 1 -30.48 -7.72 20.31
N GLY A 2 -29.49 -8.29 21.00
CA GLY A 2 -29.24 -7.95 22.40
C GLY A 2 -28.22 -6.83 22.44
N SER A 3 -28.49 -5.75 23.18
CA SER A 3 -27.54 -4.65 23.36
C SER A 3 -26.75 -4.85 24.66
N TYR A 4 -25.44 -4.71 24.57
CA TYR A 4 -24.52 -4.91 25.68
C TYR A 4 -23.62 -3.70 25.82
N SER A 5 -23.38 -3.25 27.05
CA SER A 5 -22.51 -2.08 27.29
C SER A 5 -21.48 -2.31 28.38
N TRP A 6 -20.27 -1.80 28.15
CA TRP A 6 -19.16 -1.89 29.09
C TRP A 6 -19.26 -0.84 30.19
N ASN A 7 -18.92 -1.20 31.42
CA ASN A 7 -19.12 -0.37 32.61
C ASN A 7 -18.07 0.75 32.81
N GLY A 8 -17.05 0.83 31.95
CA GLY A 8 -16.00 1.84 32.03
C GLY A 8 -14.86 1.54 33.00
N THR A 9 -14.62 0.27 33.32
CA THR A 9 -13.48 -0.16 34.14
C THR A 9 -12.52 -1.04 33.35
N SER A 10 -11.25 -1.08 33.75
CA SER A 10 -10.32 -2.03 33.12
C SER A 10 -10.71 -3.44 33.47
N GLY A 11 -10.71 -4.34 32.49
CA GLY A 11 -11.00 -5.73 32.76
C GLY A 11 -11.15 -6.59 31.53
N ASP A 12 -11.48 -7.84 31.83
CA ASP A 12 -11.57 -8.92 30.87
C ASP A 12 -13.01 -9.04 30.32
N TRP A 13 -13.14 -9.25 29.01
CA TRP A 13 -14.41 -9.44 28.30
C TRP A 13 -15.25 -10.56 28.92
N ALA A 14 -14.63 -11.62 29.44
CA ALA A 14 -15.29 -12.74 30.11
C ALA A 14 -15.88 -12.39 31.49
N THR A 15 -15.60 -11.20 32.03
CA THR A 15 -16.04 -10.84 33.38
C THR A 15 -17.45 -10.25 33.36
N ASN A 16 -18.43 -11.03 33.83
CA ASN A 16 -19.85 -10.63 33.81
C ASN A 16 -20.16 -9.28 34.50
N THR A 17 -19.41 -8.91 35.54
CA THR A 17 -19.62 -7.63 36.25
C THR A 17 -19.17 -6.40 35.45
N ASN A 18 -18.43 -6.61 34.35
CA ASN A 18 -17.99 -5.53 33.47
C ASN A 18 -19.06 -5.13 32.45
N TRP A 19 -20.13 -5.92 32.33
CA TRP A 19 -21.17 -5.74 31.33
C TRP A 19 -22.54 -5.44 31.92
N THR A 20 -23.24 -4.51 31.27
CA THR A 20 -24.70 -4.46 31.31
C THR A 20 -25.25 -5.32 30.18
N GLY A 21 -26.20 -6.21 30.49
CA GLY A 21 -26.76 -7.18 29.53
C GLY A 21 -26.17 -8.59 29.62
N GLY A 22 -25.10 -8.79 30.42
CA GLY A 22 -24.36 -10.04 30.53
C GLY A 22 -23.14 -10.09 29.59
N ILE A 23 -22.40 -11.19 29.58
CA ILE A 23 -21.23 -11.33 28.69
C ILE A 23 -21.71 -11.46 27.23
N PRO A 24 -21.31 -10.57 26.31
CA PRO A 24 -21.64 -10.69 24.90
C PRO A 24 -20.92 -11.90 24.28
N ASN A 25 -21.69 -12.89 23.81
CA ASN A 25 -21.17 -14.06 23.10
C ASN A 25 -22.24 -14.70 22.18
N SER A 26 -22.69 -13.96 21.16
CA SER A 26 -23.73 -14.41 20.22
C SER A 26 -23.66 -13.61 18.92
N SER A 27 -24.03 -14.25 17.80
CA SER A 27 -24.08 -13.62 16.47
C SER A 27 -25.18 -12.55 16.30
N THR A 28 -25.86 -12.18 17.38
CA THR A 28 -26.90 -11.14 17.42
C THR A 28 -26.63 -10.11 18.52
N ALA A 29 -25.42 -10.15 19.10
CA ALA A 29 -25.00 -9.26 20.17
C ALA A 29 -24.38 -7.99 19.58
N ASP A 30 -24.99 -6.85 19.89
CA ASP A 30 -24.45 -5.54 19.58
C ASP A 30 -23.77 -4.99 20.83
N VAL A 31 -22.46 -4.77 20.73
CA VAL A 31 -21.60 -4.39 21.84
C VAL A 31 -21.20 -2.93 21.71
N THR A 32 -21.41 -2.16 22.77
CA THR A 32 -20.99 -0.76 22.85
C THR A 32 -20.04 -0.54 24.02
N ILE A 33 -18.85 -0.01 23.74
CA ILE A 33 -17.85 0.38 24.73
C ILE A 33 -17.65 1.90 24.58
N GLU A 34 -18.43 2.66 25.34
CA GLU A 34 -18.50 4.13 25.23
C GLU A 34 -18.33 4.87 26.57
N ALA A 35 -18.31 4.13 27.68
CA ALA A 35 -18.15 4.72 29.01
C ALA A 35 -16.83 5.51 29.05
N GLY A 36 -16.89 6.76 29.50
CA GLY A 36 -15.74 7.66 29.53
C GLY A 36 -14.65 7.21 30.52
N GLY A 37 -13.41 7.69 30.30
CA GLY A 37 -12.24 7.38 31.13
C GLY A 37 -11.17 6.60 30.37
N THR A 38 -10.06 6.32 31.05
CA THR A 38 -8.93 5.53 30.51
C THR A 38 -8.95 4.15 31.15
N TYR A 39 -9.10 3.12 30.33
CA TYR A 39 -9.11 1.73 30.78
C TYR A 39 -8.78 0.79 29.62
N ASN A 40 -8.48 -0.47 29.97
CA ASN A 40 -8.21 -1.52 29.00
C ASN A 40 -9.36 -2.53 28.98
N VAL A 41 -9.78 -2.92 27.79
CA VAL A 41 -10.67 -4.07 27.58
C VAL A 41 -9.84 -5.17 26.96
N THR A 42 -9.82 -6.35 27.57
CA THR A 42 -9.00 -7.47 27.10
C THR A 42 -9.89 -8.65 26.72
N ILE A 43 -9.62 -9.27 25.57
CA ILE A 43 -10.01 -10.65 25.28
C ILE A 43 -8.73 -11.48 25.43
N ALA A 44 -8.65 -12.28 26.50
CA ALA A 44 -7.42 -12.94 26.89
C ALA A 44 -7.09 -14.17 26.01
N ALA A 45 -5.86 -14.65 26.12
CA ALA A 45 -5.41 -15.84 25.41
C ALA A 45 -6.29 -17.06 25.75
N GLY A 46 -6.74 -17.78 24.73
CA GLY A 46 -7.62 -18.95 24.88
C GLY A 46 -9.10 -18.62 25.04
N GLU A 47 -9.46 -17.33 25.06
CA GLU A 47 -10.86 -16.90 25.01
C GLU A 47 -11.34 -16.73 23.58
N SER A 48 -12.64 -16.94 23.36
CA SER A 48 -13.26 -16.77 22.05
C SER A 48 -14.69 -16.29 22.21
N PHE A 49 -15.01 -15.19 21.55
CA PHE A 49 -16.31 -14.56 21.60
C PHE A 49 -16.87 -14.34 20.20
N THR A 50 -18.19 -14.35 20.13
CA THR A 50 -18.94 -13.97 18.93
C THR A 50 -19.74 -12.70 19.20
N ALA A 51 -19.75 -11.79 18.24
CA ALA A 51 -20.63 -10.63 18.22
C ALA A 51 -21.31 -10.48 16.85
N ASP A 52 -22.43 -9.75 16.81
CA ASP A 52 -22.91 -9.17 15.55
C ASP A 52 -22.04 -7.95 15.23
N SER A 53 -22.05 -6.94 16.10
CA SER A 53 -21.19 -5.76 15.93
C SER A 53 -20.59 -5.29 17.25
N VAL A 54 -19.42 -4.67 17.16
CA VAL A 54 -18.73 -4.02 18.28
C VAL A 54 -18.43 -2.58 17.90
N THR A 55 -18.85 -1.65 18.75
CA THR A 55 -18.54 -0.22 18.60
C THR A 55 -17.81 0.25 19.83
N LEU A 56 -16.60 0.76 19.63
CA LEU A 56 -15.75 1.30 20.68
C LEU A 56 -15.65 2.81 20.47
N ALA A 57 -16.43 3.60 21.20
CA ALA A 57 -16.64 5.03 20.93
C ALA A 57 -15.99 5.96 21.97
N ASN A 58 -15.08 5.44 22.80
CA ASN A 58 -14.28 6.23 23.74
C ASN A 58 -12.81 6.27 23.32
N TYR A 59 -12.35 7.46 22.91
CA TYR A 59 -10.99 7.77 22.45
C TYR A 59 -9.85 7.46 23.43
N SER A 60 -10.15 7.17 24.69
CA SER A 60 -9.15 6.91 25.74
C SER A 60 -9.05 5.43 26.14
N VAL A 61 -9.78 4.55 25.46
CA VAL A 61 -9.79 3.10 25.76
C VAL A 61 -8.72 2.39 24.94
N ASN A 62 -8.02 1.46 25.59
CA ASN A 62 -7.21 0.47 24.89
C ASN A 62 -7.97 -0.85 24.76
N PHE A 63 -7.81 -1.53 23.64
CA PHE A 63 -8.41 -2.82 23.38
C PHE A 63 -7.32 -3.85 23.08
N ASP A 64 -7.16 -4.82 23.97
CA ASP A 64 -6.15 -5.87 23.87
C ASP A 64 -6.83 -7.16 23.38
N LEU A 65 -6.69 -7.47 22.09
CA LEU A 65 -7.21 -8.70 21.51
C LEU A 65 -6.10 -9.74 21.46
N ILE A 66 -6.09 -10.67 22.42
CA ILE A 66 -5.14 -11.79 22.51
C ILE A 66 -5.81 -13.13 22.15
N GLY A 67 -7.11 -13.27 22.47
CA GLY A 67 -7.94 -14.40 22.07
C GLY A 67 -8.57 -14.23 20.68
N SER A 68 -9.83 -14.65 20.53
CA SER A 68 -10.56 -14.54 19.25
C SER A 68 -11.86 -13.75 19.39
N LEU A 69 -12.15 -12.93 18.38
CA LEU A 69 -13.43 -12.24 18.21
C LEU A 69 -13.98 -12.47 16.80
N ASP A 70 -15.13 -13.15 16.73
CA ASP A 70 -15.80 -13.49 15.47
C ASP A 70 -17.04 -12.60 15.24
N LEU A 71 -17.07 -11.90 14.11
CA LEU A 71 -18.13 -11.01 13.67
C LEU A 71 -19.06 -11.75 12.69
N LEU A 72 -20.16 -12.33 13.20
CA LEU A 72 -20.98 -13.33 12.46
C LEU A 72 -22.36 -12.82 11.98
N GLY A 73 -22.68 -11.55 12.19
CA GLY A 73 -23.87 -10.92 11.61
C GLY A 73 -23.74 -10.62 10.11
N SER A 74 -24.86 -10.42 9.42
CA SER A 74 -24.87 -10.19 7.95
C SER A 74 -24.21 -8.88 7.52
N LEU A 75 -24.17 -7.89 8.41
CA LEU A 75 -23.51 -6.59 8.23
C LEU A 75 -22.62 -6.29 9.44
N ALA A 76 -22.05 -7.35 10.01
CA ALA A 76 -21.25 -7.29 11.22
C ALA A 76 -20.06 -6.35 11.08
N SER A 77 -19.79 -5.54 12.10
CA SER A 77 -18.68 -4.60 12.09
C SER A 77 -18.01 -4.46 13.45
N PHE A 78 -16.70 -4.28 13.45
CA PHE A 78 -15.96 -3.73 14.56
C PHE A 78 -15.53 -2.31 14.20
N ASN A 79 -16.05 -1.31 14.90
CA ASN A 79 -15.69 0.10 14.71
C ASN A 79 -14.85 0.56 15.89
N PHE A 80 -13.55 0.76 15.67
CA PHE A 80 -12.61 1.19 16.70
C PHE A 80 -12.40 2.71 16.65
N SER A 81 -12.87 3.41 17.69
CA SER A 81 -12.55 4.81 17.95
C SER A 81 -11.86 4.97 19.32
N GLY A 82 -10.99 4.03 19.67
CA GLY A 82 -10.21 4.06 20.91
C GLY A 82 -8.86 4.77 20.77
N SER A 83 -8.00 4.57 21.77
CA SER A 83 -6.62 5.05 21.79
C SER A 83 -5.70 4.06 21.09
N VAL A 84 -5.59 2.84 21.63
CA VAL A 84 -4.73 1.76 21.10
C VAL A 84 -5.53 0.47 20.96
N PHE A 85 -5.43 -0.19 19.81
CA PHE A 85 -5.87 -1.57 19.61
C PHE A 85 -4.62 -2.43 19.50
N ASP A 86 -4.34 -3.26 20.50
CA ASP A 86 -3.25 -4.25 20.45
C ASP A 86 -3.79 -5.57 19.89
N LEU A 87 -3.33 -5.95 18.70
CA LEU A 87 -3.78 -7.15 17.99
C LEU A 87 -2.75 -8.27 18.09
N ALA A 88 -2.90 -9.17 19.07
CA ALA A 88 -2.08 -10.39 19.21
C ALA A 88 -2.85 -11.68 18.84
N GLY A 89 -4.18 -11.60 18.86
CA GLY A 89 -5.11 -12.69 18.60
C GLY A 89 -5.74 -12.62 17.21
N THR A 90 -6.97 -13.10 17.09
CA THR A 90 -7.69 -13.15 15.81
C THR A 90 -8.96 -12.32 15.85
N ILE A 91 -9.16 -11.46 14.85
CA ILE A 91 -10.47 -10.90 14.52
C ILE A 91 -10.93 -11.47 13.18
N SER A 92 -12.15 -11.99 13.12
CA SER A 92 -12.66 -12.67 11.93
C SER A 92 -14.08 -12.25 11.57
N GLY A 93 -14.45 -12.43 10.29
CA GLY A 93 -15.78 -12.08 9.78
C GLY A 93 -16.01 -10.58 9.65
N GLY A 94 -17.19 -10.18 9.16
CA GLY A 94 -17.61 -8.79 9.07
C GLY A 94 -16.61 -7.80 8.46
N THR A 95 -16.71 -6.55 8.91
CA THR A 95 -15.80 -5.45 8.57
C THR A 95 -15.06 -4.98 9.84
N PHE A 96 -13.76 -4.71 9.74
CA PHE A 96 -12.97 -4.12 10.83
C PHE A 96 -12.49 -2.71 10.41
N ASN A 97 -12.97 -1.70 11.12
CA ASN A 97 -12.67 -0.29 10.88
C ASN A 97 -11.83 0.28 12.02
N ILE A 98 -10.73 0.94 11.66
CA ILE A 98 -9.96 1.81 12.55
C ILE A 98 -10.35 3.26 12.20
N ASP A 99 -11.28 3.81 12.98
CA ASP A 99 -11.80 5.17 12.77
C ASP A 99 -10.93 6.20 13.48
N THR A 100 -10.39 5.86 14.66
CA THR A 100 -9.37 6.65 15.37
C THR A 100 -8.31 5.79 16.04
N GLY A 101 -7.21 6.43 16.45
CA GLY A 101 -6.21 5.84 17.32
C GLY A 101 -5.14 5.07 16.55
N THR A 102 -4.53 4.11 17.23
CA THR A 102 -3.45 3.29 16.67
C THR A 102 -3.81 1.81 16.76
N LEU A 103 -3.83 1.12 15.63
CA LEU A 103 -3.74 -0.33 15.60
C LEU A 103 -2.27 -0.72 15.70
N VAL A 104 -1.93 -1.58 16.65
CA VAL A 104 -0.58 -2.15 16.81
C VAL A 104 -0.68 -3.63 16.51
N ASP A 105 0.00 -4.07 15.45
CA ASP A 105 0.11 -5.49 15.13
C ASP A 105 1.10 -6.16 16.08
N GLN A 106 0.60 -6.99 16.98
CA GLN A 106 1.39 -7.79 17.92
C GLN A 106 1.60 -9.23 17.40
N GLY A 107 1.43 -9.44 16.09
CA GLY A 107 1.50 -10.74 15.44
C GLY A 107 0.14 -11.45 15.33
N GLY A 108 -0.95 -10.68 15.36
CA GLY A 108 -2.29 -11.22 15.28
C GLY A 108 -2.78 -11.42 13.84
N VAL A 109 -4.05 -11.79 13.70
CA VAL A 109 -4.65 -12.17 12.41
C VAL A 109 -5.93 -11.36 12.16
N ILE A 110 -5.96 -10.67 11.02
CA ILE A 110 -7.18 -10.05 10.47
C ILE A 110 -7.75 -10.98 9.40
N ALA A 111 -8.78 -11.74 9.77
CA ALA A 111 -9.54 -12.62 8.88
C ALA A 111 -10.95 -12.06 8.61
N THR A 112 -11.08 -10.73 8.59
CA THR A 112 -12.34 -10.05 8.26
C THR A 112 -12.58 -10.04 6.75
N GLN A 113 -13.83 -9.81 6.35
CA GLN A 113 -14.18 -9.66 4.93
C GLN A 113 -13.69 -8.32 4.38
N ASN A 114 -13.69 -7.29 5.21
CA ASN A 114 -13.12 -5.99 4.90
C ASN A 114 -12.28 -5.49 6.08
N PHE A 115 -11.16 -4.87 5.78
CA PHE A 115 -10.38 -4.07 6.71
C PHE A 115 -10.32 -2.62 6.22
N ALA A 116 -10.48 -1.64 7.10
CA ALA A 116 -10.35 -0.24 6.74
C ALA A 116 -9.51 0.50 7.78
N LEU A 117 -8.36 1.01 7.33
CA LEU A 117 -7.59 2.03 8.03
C LEU A 117 -8.04 3.39 7.51
N GLY A 118 -8.65 4.20 8.37
CA GLY A 118 -9.16 5.51 8.01
C GLY A 118 -8.06 6.52 7.70
N ASN A 119 -8.43 7.62 7.05
CA ASN A 119 -7.52 8.74 6.81
C ASN A 119 -6.91 9.24 8.12
N GLN A 120 -5.61 9.51 8.12
CA GLN A 120 -4.83 10.00 9.28
C GLN A 120 -4.79 9.06 10.48
N GLN A 121 -5.24 7.80 10.34
CA GLN A 121 -5.10 6.80 11.39
C GLN A 121 -3.76 6.08 11.30
N TYR A 122 -3.37 5.46 12.41
CA TYR A 122 -2.05 4.86 12.54
C TYR A 122 -2.16 3.34 12.63
N LEU A 123 -1.30 2.67 11.88
CA LEU A 123 -1.01 1.26 12.00
C LEU A 123 0.49 1.11 12.27
N ASP A 124 0.84 0.61 13.45
CA ASP A 124 2.21 0.17 13.76
C ASP A 124 2.32 -1.32 13.50
N LEU A 125 3.18 -1.69 12.56
CA LEU A 125 3.46 -3.09 12.23
C LEU A 125 4.27 -3.79 13.32
N ASN A 126 5.00 -3.02 14.15
CA ASN A 126 5.75 -3.51 15.30
C ASN A 126 6.63 -4.76 15.00
N GLY A 127 7.17 -4.83 13.78
CA GLY A 127 8.00 -5.93 13.32
C GLY A 127 7.25 -7.19 12.86
N ASN A 128 5.97 -7.07 12.51
CA ASN A 128 5.12 -8.15 12.06
C ASN A 128 4.59 -7.92 10.64
N THR A 129 4.33 -9.03 9.95
CA THR A 129 3.68 -9.04 8.64
C THR A 129 2.18 -9.15 8.85
N LEU A 130 1.45 -8.06 8.59
CA LEU A 130 -0.01 -8.08 8.57
C LEU A 130 -0.49 -8.54 7.19
N THR A 131 -1.12 -9.72 7.13
CA THR A 131 -1.67 -10.27 5.89
C THR A 131 -3.12 -9.87 5.67
N LEU A 132 -3.43 -9.32 4.50
CA LEU A 132 -4.75 -8.89 4.08
C LEU A 132 -5.23 -9.74 2.90
N GLY A 133 -6.04 -10.76 3.21
CA GLY A 133 -6.53 -11.76 2.23
C GLY A 133 -7.84 -11.43 1.54
N HIS A 134 -8.58 -10.43 2.01
CA HIS A 134 -9.84 -9.99 1.42
C HIS A 134 -9.74 -8.55 0.91
N SER A 135 -10.78 -7.73 1.07
CA SER A 135 -10.74 -6.32 0.69
C SER A 135 -10.13 -5.48 1.82
N ALA A 136 -9.24 -4.56 1.48
CA ALA A 136 -8.67 -3.61 2.41
C ALA A 136 -8.75 -2.18 1.88
N GLN A 137 -8.99 -1.23 2.75
CA GLN A 137 -8.70 0.19 2.52
C GLN A 137 -7.53 0.56 3.42
N LEU A 138 -6.46 1.10 2.82
CA LEU A 138 -5.20 1.38 3.52
C LEU A 138 -4.86 2.86 3.47
N ASN A 139 -5.70 3.69 4.07
CA ASN A 139 -5.43 5.12 4.18
C ASN A 139 -4.72 5.44 5.50
N GLY A 140 -4.01 6.57 5.58
CA GLY A 140 -3.35 7.00 6.82
C GLY A 140 -1.87 6.62 6.90
N TYR A 141 -1.36 6.45 8.12
CA TYR A 141 0.05 6.27 8.45
C TYR A 141 0.34 4.82 8.88
N ILE A 142 1.08 4.10 8.05
CA ILE A 142 1.58 2.76 8.33
C ILE A 142 3.07 2.90 8.69
N VAL A 143 3.46 2.44 9.88
CA VAL A 143 4.83 2.60 10.39
C VAL A 143 5.45 1.25 10.70
N GLY A 144 6.73 1.09 10.32
CA GLY A 144 7.53 -0.09 10.62
C GLY A 144 8.58 0.22 11.68
N ASN A 145 8.21 0.08 12.95
CA ASN A 145 9.09 0.38 14.10
C ASN A 145 9.89 -0.83 14.61
N GLY A 146 9.61 -2.05 14.16
CA GLY A 146 10.31 -3.28 14.59
C GLY A 146 11.58 -3.60 13.79
N SER A 147 12.43 -4.50 14.28
CA SER A 147 13.74 -4.80 13.67
C SER A 147 13.70 -5.67 12.40
N ALA A 148 12.58 -6.35 12.13
CA ALA A 148 12.35 -7.18 10.94
C ALA A 148 10.84 -7.34 10.72
N GLY A 149 10.39 -7.74 9.53
CA GLY A 149 9.02 -8.20 9.31
C GLY A 149 7.95 -7.12 9.12
N ASN A 150 8.29 -5.82 9.07
CA ASN A 150 7.33 -4.71 8.94
C ASN A 150 6.63 -4.65 7.57
N GLU A 151 5.77 -5.61 7.27
CA GLU A 151 5.13 -5.77 5.96
C GLU A 151 3.60 -5.70 6.08
N ILE A 152 2.97 -4.98 5.14
CA ILE A 152 1.58 -5.21 4.77
C ILE A 152 1.60 -6.14 3.57
N LEU A 153 1.16 -7.38 3.74
CA LEU A 153 1.07 -8.35 2.65
C LEU A 153 -0.36 -8.41 2.12
N VAL A 154 -0.60 -7.82 0.94
CA VAL A 154 -1.90 -7.85 0.27
C VAL A 154 -1.96 -9.07 -0.64
N THR A 155 -2.73 -10.09 -0.27
CA THR A 155 -3.01 -11.27 -1.12
C THR A 155 -4.42 -11.22 -1.73
N GLY A 156 -5.29 -10.39 -1.17
CA GLY A 156 -6.62 -10.10 -1.70
C GLY A 156 -6.62 -8.84 -2.58
N LYS A 157 -7.44 -7.87 -2.18
CA LYS A 157 -7.57 -6.57 -2.83
C LYS A 157 -7.29 -5.46 -1.83
N ALA A 158 -6.53 -4.45 -2.21
CA ALA A 158 -6.42 -3.23 -1.43
C ALA A 158 -6.70 -1.99 -2.28
N ASP A 159 -7.30 -0.99 -1.66
CA ASP A 159 -7.51 0.33 -2.20
C ASP A 159 -6.70 1.35 -1.37
N LEU A 160 -5.89 2.13 -2.07
CA LEU A 160 -5.06 3.17 -1.50
C LEU A 160 -5.50 4.52 -2.05
N SER A 161 -5.76 5.43 -1.13
CA SER A 161 -5.88 6.86 -1.43
C SER A 161 -4.68 7.57 -0.81
N THR A 162 -4.90 8.45 0.17
CA THR A 162 -3.81 9.15 0.87
C THR A 162 -3.17 8.24 1.91
N SER A 163 -1.98 7.73 1.60
CA SER A 163 -1.30 6.69 2.39
C SER A 163 0.18 7.01 2.61
N TYR A 164 0.68 6.78 3.82
CA TYR A 164 2.05 7.08 4.23
C TYR A 164 2.69 5.85 4.85
N PHE A 165 3.80 5.39 4.28
CA PHE A 165 4.60 4.27 4.79
C PHE A 165 5.90 4.80 5.37
N GLY A 166 6.05 4.76 6.69
CA GLY A 166 7.19 5.30 7.42
C GLY A 166 8.10 4.24 8.04
N GLY A 167 9.33 4.63 8.36
CA GLY A 167 10.34 3.77 8.96
C GLY A 167 10.73 2.62 8.02
N GLN A 168 10.48 1.39 8.46
CA GLN A 168 10.78 0.17 7.69
C GLN A 168 9.53 -0.47 7.06
N ALA A 169 8.38 0.22 7.05
CA ALA A 169 7.14 -0.36 6.52
C ALA A 169 7.23 -0.63 5.01
N ILE A 170 6.88 -1.85 4.60
CA ILE A 170 6.83 -2.27 3.20
C ILE A 170 5.39 -2.66 2.85
N LEU A 171 4.86 -2.08 1.77
CA LEU A 171 3.66 -2.63 1.11
C LEU A 171 4.10 -3.70 0.12
N VAL A 172 3.65 -4.94 0.33
CA VAL A 172 3.85 -6.05 -0.59
C VAL A 172 2.52 -6.37 -1.25
N ASP A 173 2.41 -6.05 -2.54
CA ASP A 173 1.29 -6.43 -3.39
C ASP A 173 1.57 -7.82 -3.99
N ALA A 174 0.87 -8.82 -3.48
CA ALA A 174 0.82 -10.19 -4.00
C ALA A 174 -0.58 -10.53 -4.56
N GLY A 175 -1.41 -9.52 -4.81
CA GLY A 175 -2.81 -9.65 -5.20
C GLY A 175 -3.20 -8.56 -6.20
N ILE A 176 -4.15 -7.70 -5.81
CA ILE A 176 -4.57 -6.55 -6.61
C ILE A 176 -4.59 -5.30 -5.72
N VAL A 177 -3.88 -4.26 -6.13
CA VAL A 177 -3.91 -2.96 -5.48
C VAL A 177 -4.43 -1.90 -6.44
N SER A 178 -5.42 -1.10 -6.03
CA SER A 178 -5.81 0.13 -6.71
C SER A 178 -5.30 1.36 -5.95
N GLN A 179 -4.82 2.36 -6.68
CA GLN A 179 -4.40 3.64 -6.14
C GLN A 179 -5.14 4.78 -6.84
N ASP A 180 -5.87 5.59 -6.09
CA ASP A 180 -6.65 6.71 -6.61
C ASP A 180 -6.15 8.10 -6.16
N ALA A 181 -5.18 8.15 -5.24
CA ALA A 181 -4.56 9.38 -4.78
C ALA A 181 -3.08 9.18 -4.43
N TYR A 182 -2.49 10.16 -3.78
CA TYR A 182 -1.08 10.19 -3.43
C TYR A 182 -0.66 9.14 -2.39
N ILE A 183 0.43 8.42 -2.66
CA ILE A 183 1.12 7.65 -1.61
C ILE A 183 2.56 8.11 -1.42
N LEU A 184 3.02 8.10 -0.17
CA LEU A 184 4.40 8.35 0.22
C LEU A 184 5.00 7.10 0.84
N VAL A 185 6.09 6.59 0.27
CA VAL A 185 6.94 5.57 0.89
C VAL A 185 8.23 6.22 1.40
N GLY A 186 8.60 5.94 2.64
CA GLY A 186 9.64 6.70 3.32
C GLY A 186 9.19 8.12 3.64
N THR A 187 8.71 8.34 4.86
CA THR A 187 8.28 9.64 5.36
C THR A 187 9.44 10.51 5.86
N ALA A 188 10.60 9.90 6.12
CA ALA A 188 11.83 10.56 6.52
C ALA A 188 13.05 10.05 5.72
N ALA A 189 14.13 10.84 5.70
CA ALA A 189 15.33 10.53 4.90
C ALA A 189 16.08 9.24 5.33
N GLY A 190 15.82 8.72 6.54
CA GLY A 190 16.40 7.47 7.03
C GLY A 190 15.53 6.24 6.81
N ASP A 191 14.34 6.42 6.23
CA ASP A 191 13.40 5.32 6.03
C ASP A 191 13.91 4.36 4.95
N THR A 192 13.69 3.07 5.18
CA THR A 192 14.17 1.93 4.36
C THR A 192 13.03 1.04 3.89
N GLY A 193 11.78 1.39 4.21
CA GLY A 193 10.57 0.72 3.74
C GLY A 193 10.38 0.79 2.22
N GLY A 194 9.17 0.52 1.72
CA GLY A 194 8.97 0.56 0.27
C GLY A 194 7.65 0.00 -0.25
N LEU A 195 7.63 -0.19 -1.56
CA LEU A 195 6.56 -0.84 -2.30
C LEU A 195 7.16 -1.96 -3.15
N VAL A 196 6.61 -3.16 -3.03
CA VAL A 196 6.96 -4.33 -3.82
C VAL A 196 5.70 -4.84 -4.51
N ILE A 197 5.74 -4.93 -5.83
CA ILE A 197 4.69 -5.55 -6.64
C ILE A 197 5.21 -6.92 -7.11
N ASP A 198 4.72 -7.98 -6.50
CA ASP A 198 5.18 -9.34 -6.75
C ASP A 198 4.80 -9.84 -8.14
N ALA A 199 5.54 -10.85 -8.62
CA ALA A 199 5.21 -11.51 -9.87
C ALA A 199 3.79 -12.10 -9.84
N GLY A 200 2.97 -11.71 -10.81
CA GLY A 200 1.56 -12.12 -10.91
C GLY A 200 0.58 -11.19 -10.20
N ALA A 201 1.05 -10.19 -9.46
CA ALA A 201 0.22 -9.15 -8.86
C ALA A 201 -0.08 -8.01 -9.85
N THR A 202 -1.12 -7.23 -9.55
CA THR A 202 -1.54 -6.05 -10.32
C THR A 202 -1.66 -4.83 -9.43
N TYR A 203 -0.85 -3.82 -9.71
CA TYR A 203 -0.93 -2.49 -9.12
C TYR A 203 -1.48 -1.50 -10.14
N ALA A 204 -2.67 -0.97 -9.91
CA ALA A 204 -3.39 -0.10 -10.83
C ALA A 204 -3.49 1.34 -10.32
N LEU A 205 -2.89 2.27 -11.05
CA LEU A 205 -3.11 3.70 -10.92
C LEU A 205 -4.43 4.04 -11.63
N VAL A 206 -5.50 4.19 -10.83
CA VAL A 206 -6.89 4.43 -11.30
C VAL A 206 -7.26 5.92 -11.29
N SER A 207 -6.29 6.80 -11.11
CA SER A 207 -6.43 8.25 -11.29
C SER A 207 -5.12 8.86 -11.81
N ASP A 208 -5.02 10.19 -11.85
CA ASP A 208 -3.74 10.90 -12.00
C ASP A 208 -3.04 10.94 -10.64
N ALA A 209 -2.66 9.76 -10.16
CA ALA A 209 -2.03 9.53 -8.86
C ALA A 209 -0.50 9.45 -8.98
N TYR A 210 0.19 9.61 -7.86
CA TYR A 210 1.65 9.57 -7.81
C TYR A 210 2.17 8.84 -6.59
N ILE A 211 3.32 8.20 -6.77
CA ILE A 211 4.07 7.47 -5.75
C ILE A 211 5.33 8.28 -5.50
N GLN A 212 5.54 8.74 -4.27
CA GLN A 212 6.80 9.38 -3.89
C GLN A 212 7.57 8.46 -2.95
N SER A 213 8.88 8.45 -3.13
CA SER A 213 9.83 7.83 -2.21
C SER A 213 10.76 8.89 -1.62
N ASN A 214 10.95 8.88 -0.30
CA ASN A 214 12.07 9.58 0.33
C ASN A 214 13.05 8.59 0.97
N GLY A 215 14.23 9.14 1.33
CA GLY A 215 15.26 8.39 2.03
C GLY A 215 15.85 7.29 1.16
N THR A 216 15.84 6.07 1.66
CA THR A 216 16.35 4.88 0.95
C THR A 216 15.23 3.90 0.58
N ALA A 217 13.98 4.34 0.69
CA ALA A 217 12.85 3.50 0.36
C ALA A 217 12.89 3.09 -1.13
N ASN A 218 12.55 1.83 -1.40
CA ASN A 218 12.63 1.25 -2.74
C ASN A 218 11.23 0.95 -3.28
N ILE A 219 11.03 1.19 -4.56
CA ILE A 219 9.83 0.79 -5.29
C ILE A 219 10.26 -0.23 -6.34
N SER A 220 9.66 -1.42 -6.29
CA SER A 220 9.99 -2.50 -7.22
C SER A 220 8.76 -3.12 -7.83
N ASN A 221 8.85 -3.44 -9.12
CA ASN A 221 7.80 -4.11 -9.88
C ASN A 221 8.33 -5.37 -10.58
N ALA A 222 7.84 -6.53 -10.14
CA ALA A 222 7.96 -7.81 -10.84
C ALA A 222 6.63 -8.28 -11.46
N GLY A 223 5.51 -7.67 -11.05
CA GLY A 223 4.16 -7.93 -11.57
C GLY A 223 3.76 -6.98 -12.71
N LEU A 224 2.51 -6.52 -12.64
CA LEU A 224 1.94 -5.52 -13.53
C LEU A 224 1.72 -4.21 -12.78
N LEU A 225 2.40 -3.14 -13.20
CA LEU A 225 2.06 -1.76 -12.85
C LEU A 225 1.29 -1.14 -14.02
N GLU A 226 0.07 -0.67 -13.80
CA GLU A 226 -0.75 -0.11 -14.88
C GLU A 226 -1.34 1.27 -14.57
N LYS A 227 -1.20 2.22 -15.50
CA LYS A 227 -2.00 3.44 -15.53
C LYS A 227 -3.24 3.19 -16.37
N THR A 228 -4.40 3.15 -15.73
CA THR A 228 -5.65 2.70 -16.35
C THR A 228 -6.67 3.81 -16.58
N ALA A 229 -6.56 4.93 -15.87
CA ALA A 229 -7.56 5.99 -15.90
C ALA A 229 -6.94 7.39 -16.01
N ASN A 230 -7.80 8.33 -16.41
CA ASN A 230 -7.51 9.71 -16.79
C ASN A 230 -6.46 9.86 -17.91
N VAL A 231 -6.43 11.03 -18.55
CA VAL A 231 -5.47 11.34 -19.61
C VAL A 231 -4.31 12.22 -19.12
N GLY A 232 -4.33 12.57 -17.84
CA GLY A 232 -3.27 13.33 -17.22
C GLY A 232 -2.07 12.46 -16.87
N GLU A 233 -1.30 12.96 -15.92
CA GLU A 233 0.00 12.40 -15.56
C GLU A 233 -0.07 11.66 -14.23
N SER A 234 0.51 10.47 -14.22
CA SER A 234 0.95 9.79 -13.01
C SER A 234 2.46 9.74 -12.98
N TYR A 235 3.06 9.69 -11.80
CA TYR A 235 4.51 9.61 -11.70
C TYR A 235 4.99 8.83 -10.48
N ILE A 236 6.20 8.30 -10.62
CA ILE A 236 6.98 7.70 -9.55
C ILE A 236 8.19 8.60 -9.31
N ASP A 237 8.24 9.26 -8.14
CA ASP A 237 9.42 10.00 -7.69
C ASP A 237 10.27 9.08 -6.79
N GLY A 238 11.53 8.86 -7.13
CA GLY A 238 12.48 8.08 -6.34
C GLY A 238 13.13 6.94 -7.12
N ASN A 239 13.84 6.06 -6.43
CA ASN A 239 14.44 4.89 -7.07
C ASN A 239 13.37 3.85 -7.41
N PHE A 240 13.24 3.53 -8.69
CA PHE A 240 12.32 2.51 -9.17
C PHE A 240 13.05 1.38 -9.92
N THR A 241 12.71 0.12 -9.59
CA THR A 241 13.24 -1.06 -10.28
C THR A 241 12.10 -1.84 -10.94
N ASN A 242 12.13 -1.97 -12.26
CA ASN A 242 11.17 -2.76 -13.01
C ASN A 242 11.81 -4.00 -13.62
N THR A 243 11.23 -5.16 -13.33
CA THR A 243 11.52 -6.43 -14.01
C THR A 243 10.26 -7.06 -14.63
N GLY A 244 9.08 -6.59 -14.23
CA GLY A 244 7.78 -7.00 -14.75
C GLY A 244 7.28 -6.16 -15.93
N THR A 245 5.98 -5.90 -15.93
CA THR A 245 5.30 -5.11 -16.97
C THR A 245 4.85 -3.75 -16.43
N ILE A 246 5.09 -2.71 -17.21
CA ILE A 246 4.48 -1.39 -17.07
C ILE A 246 3.51 -1.20 -18.23
N ALA A 247 2.22 -0.99 -17.94
CA ALA A 247 1.20 -0.71 -18.94
C ALA A 247 0.68 0.72 -18.81
N VAL A 248 0.95 1.56 -19.80
CA VAL A 248 0.38 2.91 -19.90
C VAL A 248 -0.81 2.86 -20.84
N ASN A 249 -1.98 2.53 -20.29
CA ASN A 249 -3.19 2.35 -21.09
C ASN A 249 -3.78 3.69 -21.57
N GLN A 250 -3.44 4.80 -20.92
CA GLN A 250 -3.86 6.15 -21.28
C GLN A 250 -3.06 7.19 -20.50
N GLY A 251 -3.01 8.43 -21.02
CA GLY A 251 -2.26 9.53 -20.42
C GLY A 251 -0.75 9.27 -20.38
N THR A 252 -0.12 9.78 -19.32
CA THR A 252 1.33 9.70 -19.10
C THR A 252 1.65 8.97 -17.79
N LEU A 253 2.64 8.08 -17.81
CA LEU A 253 3.31 7.58 -16.61
C LEU A 253 4.80 7.92 -16.68
N ASP A 254 5.27 8.71 -15.72
CA ASP A 254 6.65 9.19 -15.64
C ASP A 254 7.42 8.53 -14.48
N VAL A 255 8.71 8.26 -14.69
CA VAL A 255 9.69 8.10 -13.62
C VAL A 255 10.50 9.38 -13.46
N ARG A 256 10.72 9.79 -12.21
CA ARG A 256 11.27 11.09 -11.82
C ARG A 256 12.23 10.93 -10.65
N TYR A 257 13.22 11.82 -10.57
CA TYR A 257 14.12 11.93 -9.42
C TYR A 257 14.60 10.57 -8.86
N GLY A 258 15.61 9.94 -9.44
CA GLY A 258 16.02 8.63 -8.96
C GLY A 258 17.14 8.01 -9.77
N ASN A 259 17.58 6.84 -9.33
CA ASN A 259 18.39 5.93 -10.14
C ASN A 259 17.52 4.72 -10.48
N ASP A 260 16.89 4.78 -11.64
CA ASP A 260 15.91 3.79 -12.06
C ASP A 260 16.58 2.64 -12.82
N GLN A 261 16.07 1.43 -12.64
CA GLN A 261 16.47 0.24 -13.39
C GLN A 261 15.26 -0.27 -14.15
N LEU A 262 15.29 -0.16 -15.48
CA LEU A 262 14.16 -0.51 -16.33
C LEU A 262 14.52 -1.75 -17.16
N ALA A 263 14.02 -2.91 -16.74
CA ALA A 263 13.98 -4.14 -17.51
C ALA A 263 12.52 -4.52 -17.85
N GLY A 264 12.28 -5.72 -18.38
CA GLY A 264 10.92 -6.22 -18.61
C GLY A 264 10.22 -5.56 -19.80
N THR A 265 8.92 -5.27 -19.68
CA THR A 265 8.12 -4.69 -20.77
C THR A 265 7.44 -3.39 -20.36
N ILE A 266 7.51 -2.37 -21.22
CA ILE A 266 6.76 -1.12 -21.11
C ILE A 266 5.86 -1.03 -22.34
N THR A 267 4.54 -0.95 -22.17
CA THR A 267 3.59 -1.09 -23.27
C THR A 267 2.37 -0.19 -23.12
N GLY A 268 1.62 0.00 -24.20
CA GLY A 268 0.29 0.62 -24.18
C GLY A 268 0.18 1.85 -25.07
N PRO A 269 -1.04 2.33 -25.36
CA PRO A 269 -1.24 3.48 -26.24
C PRO A 269 -0.88 4.83 -25.59
N GLY A 270 -0.50 4.87 -24.31
CA GLY A 270 -0.09 6.09 -23.61
C GLY A 270 1.38 6.46 -23.81
N LEU A 271 1.83 7.40 -22.97
CA LEU A 271 3.20 7.87 -22.91
C LEU A 271 3.91 7.31 -21.67
N PHE A 272 5.11 6.76 -21.85
CA PHE A 272 6.03 6.51 -20.74
C PHE A 272 7.19 7.50 -20.79
N GLY A 273 7.55 8.09 -19.65
CA GLY A 273 8.55 9.13 -19.60
C GLY A 273 9.64 8.97 -18.55
N ILE A 274 10.83 9.45 -18.88
CA ILE A 274 11.95 9.62 -17.95
C ILE A 274 12.17 11.12 -17.83
N SER A 275 11.81 11.71 -16.69
CA SER A 275 11.76 13.16 -16.55
C SER A 275 12.30 13.68 -15.22
N ALA A 276 12.30 15.01 -15.08
CA ALA A 276 12.60 15.70 -13.83
C ALA A 276 13.85 15.17 -13.08
N GLY A 277 14.97 15.04 -13.77
CA GLY A 277 16.26 14.63 -13.18
C GLY A 277 16.40 13.15 -12.87
N ALA A 278 15.48 12.29 -13.32
CA ALA A 278 15.63 10.83 -13.25
C ALA A 278 16.89 10.36 -13.99
N ASN A 279 17.53 9.30 -13.48
CA ASN A 279 18.68 8.63 -14.09
C ASN A 279 18.32 7.16 -14.30
N ALA A 280 17.74 6.84 -15.45
CA ALA A 280 17.30 5.50 -15.76
C ALA A 280 18.41 4.70 -16.47
N THR A 281 18.61 3.46 -16.06
CA THR A 281 19.34 2.45 -16.83
C THR A 281 18.32 1.60 -17.60
N LEU A 282 18.46 1.53 -18.92
CA LEU A 282 17.67 0.68 -19.80
C LEU A 282 18.35 -0.68 -19.89
N ASP A 283 17.92 -1.62 -19.05
CA ASP A 283 18.59 -2.90 -18.85
C ASP A 283 18.36 -3.87 -20.02
N SER A 284 19.22 -4.89 -20.07
CA SER A 284 19.13 -5.93 -21.09
C SER A 284 17.78 -6.64 -21.07
N GLY A 285 17.16 -6.77 -22.25
CA GLY A 285 15.86 -7.43 -22.39
C GLY A 285 14.66 -6.52 -22.13
N LEU A 286 14.88 -5.22 -21.84
CA LEU A 286 13.82 -4.23 -21.86
C LEU A 286 13.14 -4.19 -23.25
N VAL A 287 11.81 -4.16 -23.26
CA VAL A 287 10.99 -3.95 -24.46
C VAL A 287 10.12 -2.72 -24.24
N ILE A 288 10.16 -1.76 -25.17
CA ILE A 288 9.33 -0.55 -25.14
C ILE A 288 8.38 -0.55 -26.36
N ASN A 289 7.08 -0.62 -26.09
CA ASN A 289 5.97 -0.64 -27.04
C ASN A 289 4.86 0.33 -26.62
N VAL A 290 5.24 1.50 -26.10
CA VAL A 290 4.32 2.61 -25.85
C VAL A 290 4.12 3.47 -27.10
N ALA A 291 3.04 4.24 -27.20
CA ALA A 291 2.87 5.16 -28.32
C ALA A 291 3.96 6.24 -28.34
N THR A 292 4.36 6.72 -27.17
CA THR A 292 5.43 7.71 -27.01
C THR A 292 6.34 7.34 -25.86
N PHE A 293 7.64 7.35 -26.12
CA PHE A 293 8.68 7.25 -25.10
C PHE A 293 9.41 8.59 -25.02
N ASN A 294 9.37 9.24 -23.87
CA ASN A 294 10.00 10.55 -23.71
C ASN A 294 11.18 10.49 -22.72
N ILE A 295 12.16 11.35 -22.98
CA ILE A 295 13.25 11.63 -22.05
C ILE A 295 13.37 13.14 -21.99
N VAL A 296 12.84 13.77 -20.93
CA VAL A 296 12.68 15.23 -20.83
C VAL A 296 13.24 15.73 -19.52
N ASN A 297 14.36 16.43 -19.57
CA ASN A 297 15.13 16.83 -18.37
C ASN A 297 15.53 15.65 -17.46
N GLY A 298 15.56 14.42 -17.98
CA GLY A 298 16.08 13.23 -17.33
C GLY A 298 17.21 12.61 -18.17
N ASN A 299 17.76 11.50 -17.68
CA ASN A 299 18.89 10.78 -18.26
C ASN A 299 18.52 9.32 -18.51
N ALA A 300 18.82 8.80 -19.69
CA ALA A 300 18.72 7.37 -19.99
C ALA A 300 20.08 6.81 -20.38
N THR A 301 20.53 5.76 -19.69
CA THR A 301 21.77 5.03 -19.99
C THR A 301 21.45 3.66 -20.55
N LEU A 302 22.02 3.30 -21.68
CA LEU A 302 21.84 1.96 -22.24
C LEU A 302 22.65 0.94 -21.43
N GLY A 303 21.98 -0.10 -20.91
CA GLY A 303 22.61 -1.29 -20.36
C GLY A 303 22.89 -2.38 -21.42
N SER A 304 22.29 -2.24 -22.60
CA SER A 304 22.55 -3.06 -23.79
C SER A 304 22.19 -2.29 -25.07
N SER A 305 22.56 -2.82 -26.24
CA SER A 305 22.02 -2.29 -27.50
C SER A 305 20.50 -2.38 -27.49
N PHE A 306 19.87 -1.31 -27.96
CA PHE A 306 18.46 -1.07 -27.78
C PHE A 306 17.80 -0.63 -29.08
N ASP A 307 16.71 -1.30 -29.45
CA ASP A 307 15.98 -1.05 -30.68
C ASP A 307 14.58 -0.53 -30.34
N LEU A 308 14.31 0.73 -30.71
CA LEU A 308 12.96 1.29 -30.65
C LEU A 308 12.22 1.01 -31.96
N THR A 309 11.07 0.35 -31.84
CA THR A 309 10.24 -0.05 -32.98
C THR A 309 9.64 1.17 -33.70
N ASP A 310 9.11 0.95 -34.90
CA ASP A 310 8.49 2.00 -35.73
C ASP A 310 7.24 2.63 -35.11
N ALA A 311 6.60 1.90 -34.20
CA ALA A 311 5.41 2.33 -33.47
C ALA A 311 5.70 3.36 -32.34
N VAL A 312 6.96 3.49 -31.91
CA VAL A 312 7.32 4.36 -30.78
C VAL A 312 7.86 5.70 -31.29
N SER A 313 7.23 6.81 -30.86
CA SER A 313 7.82 8.14 -31.02
C SER A 313 8.80 8.43 -29.88
N LEU A 314 10.07 8.71 -30.20
CA LEU A 314 11.06 9.19 -29.23
C LEU A 314 11.08 10.72 -29.20
N ILE A 315 10.88 11.31 -28.02
CA ILE A 315 11.09 12.74 -27.78
C ILE A 315 12.16 12.88 -26.71
N GLY A 316 13.38 13.18 -27.11
CA GLY A 316 14.52 13.36 -26.21
C GLY A 316 14.93 14.81 -26.13
N SER A 317 14.57 15.53 -25.05
CA SER A 317 15.19 16.80 -24.66
C SER A 317 16.09 16.68 -23.42
N GLY A 318 16.10 15.51 -22.79
CA GLY A 318 17.12 15.08 -21.82
C GLY A 318 18.30 14.35 -22.46
N ASP A 319 19.14 13.75 -21.64
CA ASP A 319 20.39 13.12 -22.11
C ASP A 319 20.22 11.60 -22.33
N ILE A 320 20.80 11.10 -23.42
CA ILE A 320 20.88 9.67 -23.72
C ILE A 320 22.36 9.27 -23.75
N TYR A 321 22.73 8.31 -22.91
CA TYR A 321 24.08 7.75 -22.79
C TYR A 321 24.13 6.36 -23.42
N LEU A 322 24.80 6.24 -24.57
CA LEU A 322 24.89 4.99 -25.31
C LEU A 322 25.71 3.91 -24.58
N ASN A 323 26.61 4.30 -23.69
CA ASN A 323 27.42 3.40 -22.85
C ASN A 323 28.07 2.19 -23.58
N GLY A 324 28.38 2.35 -24.87
CA GLY A 324 29.13 1.38 -25.68
C GLY A 324 28.22 0.50 -26.51
N HIS A 325 26.95 0.87 -26.54
CA HIS A 325 25.86 0.16 -27.18
C HIS A 325 25.29 0.97 -28.34
N ASN A 326 24.48 0.28 -29.16
CA ASN A 326 23.79 0.91 -30.27
C ASN A 326 22.37 1.29 -29.86
N LEU A 327 21.93 2.49 -30.27
CA LEU A 327 20.53 2.88 -30.27
C LEU A 327 20.01 2.83 -31.71
N THR A 328 19.09 1.90 -32.00
CA THR A 328 18.40 1.86 -33.29
C THR A 328 17.03 2.51 -33.16
N LEU A 329 16.74 3.48 -34.02
CA LEU A 329 15.45 4.16 -34.08
C LEU A 329 14.78 3.83 -35.41
N ALA A 330 13.74 2.98 -35.38
CA ALA A 330 12.96 2.67 -36.57
C ALA A 330 11.73 3.60 -36.72
N GLY A 331 11.25 4.17 -35.62
CA GLY A 331 10.10 5.07 -35.56
C GLY A 331 10.43 6.56 -35.65
N PRO A 332 9.42 7.43 -35.56
CA PRO A 332 9.62 8.88 -35.46
C PRO A 332 10.52 9.22 -34.27
N ALA A 333 11.53 10.05 -34.49
CA ALA A 333 12.43 10.50 -33.43
C ALA A 333 12.70 12.00 -33.54
N ALA A 334 12.53 12.70 -32.43
CA ALA A 334 12.97 14.07 -32.21
C ALA A 334 14.04 14.06 -31.10
N LEU A 335 15.29 14.26 -31.48
CA LEU A 335 16.44 14.32 -30.58
C LEU A 335 16.88 15.77 -30.43
N GLU A 336 16.35 16.45 -29.42
CA GLU A 336 16.63 17.85 -29.09
C GLU A 336 17.57 18.00 -27.89
N GLY A 337 17.82 16.92 -27.14
CA GLY A 337 18.73 16.83 -26.02
C GLY A 337 20.13 16.32 -26.39
N THR A 338 20.92 15.92 -25.40
CA THR A 338 22.29 15.44 -25.62
C THR A 338 22.30 13.94 -25.90
N LEU A 339 22.90 13.54 -27.02
CA LEU A 339 23.26 12.14 -27.27
C LEU A 339 24.76 11.98 -27.02
N THR A 340 25.12 11.20 -26.00
CA THR A 340 26.51 10.93 -25.60
C THR A 340 26.80 9.43 -25.72
N GLY A 341 27.87 9.03 -26.37
CA GLY A 341 28.39 7.66 -26.30
C GLY A 341 29.74 7.61 -25.58
N PRO A 342 30.22 6.43 -25.15
CA PRO A 342 31.63 6.25 -24.87
C PRO A 342 32.46 6.21 -26.15
#